data_AF-A0A9P7SLV2-F1
#
_entry.id   AF-A0A9P7SLV2-F1
#
_cell.length_a   1.000
_cell.length_b   1.000
_cell.length_c   1.000
_cell.angle_alpha   90.00
_cell.angle_beta   90.00
_cell.angle_gamma   90.00
#
_symmetry.space_group_name_H-M   'P 1'
#
loop_
_entity.id
_entity.type
_entity.pdbx_description
1 polymer ?
#
loop_
_entity_poly.entity_id
_entity_poly.type
_entity_poly.pdbx_seq_one_letter_code
_entity_poly.pdbx_strand_id
1 'polypeptide(L)'
;MVKILPILLATLAAISPVVQARVCTPGSNYCGSTLTTYGFSTASDLIPDALYVCQDDGAVKLLHKCDGVPCIDSTGGLSDYCFSW
;
A
#
# COMPACT_ATOMS: atom_id res chain seq x y z
N MET A 1 8.27 56.53 9.59
CA MET A 1 7.22 55.76 8.86
C MET A 1 7.72 54.34 8.72
N VAL A 2 7.13 53.39 9.45
CA VAL A 2 7.54 51.98 9.41
C VAL A 2 6.55 51.24 8.51
N LYS A 3 7.04 50.69 7.38
CA LYS A 3 6.23 49.88 6.47
C LYS A 3 6.23 48.45 6.99
N ILE A 4 5.10 48.03 7.57
CA ILE A 4 4.90 46.65 8.00
C ILE A 4 4.45 45.87 6.76
N LEU A 5 5.35 45.06 6.22
CA LEU A 5 5.11 44.19 5.07
C LEU A 5 4.26 42.99 5.54
N PRO A 6 3.07 42.73 4.96
CA PRO A 6 2.28 41.57 5.33
C PRO A 6 2.84 40.36 4.59
N ILE A 7 3.64 39.55 5.29
CA ILE A 7 4.02 38.23 4.79
C ILE A 7 2.84 37.31 5.08
N LEU A 8 1.92 37.21 4.12
CA LEU A 8 0.95 36.12 4.05
C LEU A 8 1.74 34.83 3.83
N LEU A 9 2.10 34.17 4.92
CA LEU A 9 2.61 32.80 4.89
C LEU A 9 1.49 31.91 4.38
N ALA A 10 1.63 31.50 3.12
CA ALA A 10 0.78 30.52 2.47
C ALA A 10 0.65 29.29 3.38
N THR A 11 -0.60 29.00 3.76
CA THR A 11 -0.99 27.75 4.40
C THR A 11 -0.51 26.59 3.53
N LEU A 12 0.58 25.94 3.93
CA LEU A 12 0.96 24.66 3.38
C LEU A 12 -0.05 23.64 3.92
N ALA A 13 -1.19 23.52 3.23
CA ALA A 13 -2.00 22.33 3.29
C ALA A 13 -1.21 21.22 2.59
N ALA A 14 -0.17 20.72 3.25
CA ALA A 14 0.29 19.37 2.99
C ALA A 14 -0.77 18.46 3.60
N ILE A 15 -1.84 18.27 2.81
CA ILE A 15 -2.69 17.10 2.69
C ILE A 15 -2.28 16.03 3.71
N SER A 16 -3.16 15.79 4.69
CA SER A 16 -3.00 14.79 5.75
C SER A 16 -2.25 13.56 5.23
N PRO A 17 -1.23 13.05 5.94
CA PRO A 17 -0.69 11.75 5.60
C PRO A 17 -1.87 10.79 5.60
N VAL A 18 -2.06 10.29 4.42
CA VAL A 18 -3.18 9.51 3.95
C VAL A 18 -3.51 8.47 5.03
N VAL A 19 -4.76 8.49 5.51
CA VAL A 19 -5.38 7.37 6.25
C VAL A 19 -5.64 6.19 5.27
N GLN A 20 -4.88 6.12 4.17
CA GLN A 20 -4.77 5.04 3.20
C GLN A 20 -3.26 4.78 3.12
N ALA A 21 -2.63 3.90 3.88
CA ALA A 21 -3.02 2.54 4.14
C ALA A 21 -2.11 2.02 5.28
N ARG A 22 -2.69 1.51 6.36
CA ARG A 22 -2.03 0.41 7.08
C ARG A 22 -2.05 -0.90 6.27
N VAL A 23 -2.73 -0.87 5.12
CA VAL A 23 -3.16 -2.04 4.35
C VAL A 23 -2.19 -2.36 3.20
N CYS A 24 -1.47 -1.37 2.67
CA CYS A 24 -0.69 -1.49 1.44
C CYS A 24 0.41 -0.42 1.42
N THR A 25 1.65 -0.81 1.74
CA THR A 25 2.82 0.07 1.74
C THR A 25 3.40 0.19 0.34
N PRO A 26 3.53 1.39 -0.26
CA PRO A 26 4.10 1.54 -1.60
C PRO A 26 5.45 0.83 -1.76
N GLY A 27 5.61 0.10 -2.87
CA GLY A 27 6.79 -0.69 -3.18
C GLY A 27 6.90 -2.03 -2.45
N SER A 28 6.03 -2.33 -1.50
CA SER A 28 5.97 -3.64 -0.83
C SER A 28 5.06 -4.61 -1.58
N ASN A 29 5.36 -5.89 -1.45
CA ASN A 29 4.51 -6.96 -1.98
C ASN A 29 3.62 -7.53 -0.88
N TYR A 30 2.39 -7.87 -1.24
CA TYR A 30 1.43 -8.50 -0.36
C TYR A 30 0.71 -9.65 -1.07
N CYS A 31 0.42 -10.71 -0.34
CA CYS A 31 -0.49 -11.75 -0.79
C CYS A 31 -1.91 -11.17 -0.91
N GLY A 32 -2.69 -11.67 -1.88
CA GLY A 32 -4.10 -11.32 -1.99
C GLY A 32 -4.88 -11.64 -0.71
N SER A 33 -4.54 -12.73 -0.03
CA SER A 33 -5.08 -13.11 1.28
C SER A 33 -4.75 -12.10 2.38
N THR A 34 -3.52 -11.58 2.41
CA THR A 34 -3.08 -10.53 3.35
C THR A 34 -3.85 -9.24 3.12
N LEU A 35 -3.93 -8.77 1.87
CA LEU A 35 -4.68 -7.56 1.50
C LEU A 35 -6.17 -7.68 1.85
N THR A 36 -6.74 -8.88 1.66
CA THR A 36 -8.13 -9.17 2.03
C THR A 36 -8.33 -9.09 3.54
N THR A 37 -7.43 -9.72 4.30
CA THR A 37 -7.47 -9.69 5.76
C THR A 37 -7.36 -8.27 6.31
N TYR A 38 -6.58 -7.41 5.65
CA TYR A 38 -6.40 -6.02 6.04
C TYR A 38 -7.54 -5.09 5.56
N GLY A 39 -8.56 -5.63 4.90
CA GLY A 39 -9.74 -4.87 4.48
C GLY A 39 -9.48 -3.91 3.33
N PHE A 40 -8.56 -4.26 2.42
CA PHE A 40 -8.37 -3.49 1.19
C PHE A 40 -9.71 -3.41 0.43
N SER A 41 -10.13 -2.21 0.05
CA SER A 41 -11.50 -1.97 -0.44
C SER A 41 -11.84 -2.71 -1.74
N THR A 42 -10.82 -3.07 -2.54
CA THR A 42 -10.97 -3.91 -3.73
C THR A 42 -10.54 -5.36 -3.51
N ALA A 43 -10.42 -5.80 -2.24
CA ALA A 43 -9.94 -7.12 -1.87
C ALA A 43 -10.80 -8.28 -2.41
N SER A 44 -12.10 -8.05 -2.59
CA SER A 44 -13.06 -9.07 -3.02
C SER A 44 -12.70 -9.73 -4.35
N ASP A 45 -11.93 -9.03 -5.20
CA ASP A 45 -11.51 -9.50 -6.52
C ASP A 45 -10.05 -10.00 -6.55
N LEU A 46 -9.37 -9.99 -5.39
CA LEU A 46 -8.00 -10.48 -5.29
C LEU A 46 -7.98 -12.00 -5.24
N ILE A 47 -7.00 -12.58 -5.94
CA ILE A 47 -6.71 -14.00 -5.89
C ILE A 47 -5.93 -14.23 -4.59
N PRO A 48 -6.43 -15.07 -3.65
CA PRO A 48 -5.78 -15.26 -2.36
C PRO A 48 -4.30 -15.68 -2.47
N ASP A 49 -4.02 -16.62 -3.37
CA ASP A 49 -2.69 -17.19 -3.63
C ASP A 49 -1.94 -16.49 -4.77
N ALA A 50 -2.05 -15.16 -4.83
CA ALA A 50 -1.29 -14.35 -5.78
C ALA A 50 -0.56 -13.22 -5.05
N LEU A 51 0.57 -12.83 -5.64
CA LEU A 51 1.41 -11.76 -5.12
C LEU A 51 1.09 -10.46 -5.86
N TYR A 52 0.86 -9.40 -5.09
CA TYR A 52 0.54 -8.07 -5.58
C TYR A 52 1.58 -7.06 -5.10
N VAL A 53 1.93 -6.09 -5.93
CA VAL A 53 2.75 -4.94 -5.54
C VAL A 53 1.86 -3.72 -5.27
N CYS A 54 2.14 -3.03 -4.19
CA CYS A 54 1.52 -1.76 -3.84
C CYS A 54 2.16 -0.61 -4.62
N GLN A 55 1.33 0.18 -5.29
CA GLN A 55 1.74 1.36 -6.05
C GLN A 55 1.66 2.64 -5.21
N ASP A 56 2.35 3.70 -5.67
CA ASP A 56 2.39 5.01 -4.99
C ASP A 56 1.02 5.70 -4.92
N ASP A 57 0.09 5.36 -5.80
CA ASP A 57 -1.29 5.84 -5.83
C ASP A 57 -2.22 5.09 -4.87
N GLY A 58 -1.70 4.11 -4.12
CA GLY A 58 -2.45 3.25 -3.21
C GLY A 58 -3.18 2.09 -3.90
N ALA A 59 -3.03 1.92 -5.21
CA ALA A 59 -3.55 0.76 -5.92
C ALA A 59 -2.63 -0.46 -5.73
N VAL A 60 -3.18 -1.67 -5.93
CA VAL A 60 -2.42 -2.91 -5.99
C VAL A 60 -2.39 -3.45 -7.41
N LYS A 61 -1.22 -3.92 -7.84
CA LYS A 61 -1.03 -4.53 -9.16
C LYS A 61 -0.59 -5.98 -8.99
N LEU A 62 -1.25 -6.89 -9.71
CA LEU A 62 -0.84 -8.30 -9.75
C LEU A 62 0.57 -8.41 -10.32
N LEU A 63 1.49 -9.01 -9.56
CA LEU A 63 2.82 -9.38 -10.04
C LEU A 63 2.79 -10.75 -10.71
N HIS A 64 2.40 -11.79 -9.95
CA HIS A 64 2.25 -13.15 -10.45
C HIS A 64 1.36 -13.96 -9.51
N LYS A 65 0.78 -15.05 -10.02
CA LYS A 65 0.14 -16.07 -9.19
C LYS A 65 1.21 -16.97 -8.62
N CYS A 66 1.00 -17.50 -7.42
CA CYS A 66 1.95 -18.42 -6.81
C CYS A 66 1.82 -19.85 -7.38
N ASP A 67 1.49 -20.06 -8.67
CA ASP A 67 1.54 -21.34 -9.41
C ASP A 67 1.40 -22.67 -8.60
N GLY A 68 0.37 -22.78 -7.76
CA GLY A 68 0.10 -23.99 -6.96
C GLY A 68 0.91 -24.15 -5.67
N VAL A 69 1.73 -23.16 -5.31
CA VAL A 69 2.41 -22.99 -4.03
C VAL A 69 1.75 -21.90 -3.19
N PRO A 70 1.82 -21.98 -1.85
CA PRO A 70 1.20 -20.97 -1.00
C PRO A 70 1.91 -19.61 -1.12
N CYS A 71 1.12 -18.54 -1.06
CA CYS A 71 1.64 -17.21 -0.78
C CYS A 71 1.83 -17.05 0.73
N ILE A 72 3.00 -16.57 1.15
CA ILE A 72 3.40 -16.48 2.55
C ILE A 72 3.43 -15.02 3.00
N ASP A 73 2.61 -14.71 4.01
CA ASP A 73 2.66 -13.44 4.75
C ASP A 73 3.96 -13.38 5.56
N SER A 74 4.84 -12.44 5.22
CA SER A 74 6.13 -12.29 5.91
C SER A 74 6.02 -11.54 7.24
N THR A 75 4.86 -10.94 7.52
CA THR A 75 4.54 -10.14 8.71
C THR A 75 5.49 -8.95 8.94
N GLY A 76 5.15 -8.06 9.88
CA GLY A 76 6.09 -7.03 10.35
C GLY A 76 6.48 -5.96 9.31
N GLY A 77 5.70 -5.79 8.25
CA GLY A 77 6.00 -4.82 7.18
C GLY A 77 7.06 -5.30 6.18
N LEU A 78 7.42 -6.59 6.22
CA LEU A 78 8.19 -7.23 5.17
C LEU A 78 7.29 -7.53 3.97
N SER A 79 7.90 -7.67 2.79
CA SER A 79 7.17 -8.07 1.59
C SER A 79 6.85 -9.56 1.62
N ASP A 80 5.60 -9.88 1.32
CA ASP A 80 5.13 -11.25 1.14
C ASP A 80 5.79 -11.90 -0.07
N TYR A 81 5.75 -13.23 -0.13
CA TYR A 81 6.39 -13.99 -1.21
C TYR A 81 5.66 -15.29 -1.53
N CYS A 82 5.78 -15.77 -2.76
CA CYS A 82 5.38 -17.13 -3.12
C CYS A 82 6.44 -18.14 -2.66
N PHE A 83 6.03 -19.20 -2.00
CA PHE A 83 6.94 -20.25 -1.56
C PHE A 83 7.63 -20.93 -2.77
N SER A 84 8.97 -20.91 -2.84
CA SER A 84 9.72 -21.57 -3.92
C SER A 84 10.58 -22.72 -3.37
N TRP A 85 10.68 -23.81 -4.15
CA TRP A 85 11.48 -25.00 -3.84
C TRP A 85 12.85 -24.94 -4.51
#